data_AF-A0A3E0KC12-F1
#
_entry.id   AF-A0A3E0KC12-F1
#
_cell.length_a   1.000
_cell.length_b   1.000
_cell.length_c   1.000
_cell.angle_alpha   90.00
_cell.angle_beta   90.00
_cell.angle_gamma   90.00
#
_symmetry.space_group_name_H-M   'P 1'
#
loop_
_entity.id
_entity.type
_entity.pdbx_description
1 polymer ?
#
loop_
_entity_poly.entity_id
_entity_poly.type
_entity_poly.pdbx_seq_one_letter_code
_entity_poly.pdbx_strand_id
1 'polypeptide(L)'
;MRRVPGSARRRPGGGWALRAAGETPAVAEVSGINVTRLRYLATAFGGLMGGFAGALYALYYNPVWNYNFIMGWGFISLALVFFSMWNPVVLFGGAVLFGLLWQLSLNPELLAVGVLSRYLWRTTPFIATMLILVVISTGWFRRRWGAARPQALGQPYIKE
;
A
#
# COMPACT_ATOMS: atom_id res chain seq x y z
N MET A 1 -10.55 -41.79 -19.90
CA MET A 1 -10.70 -41.25 -18.52
C MET A 1 -9.38 -41.35 -17.79
N ARG A 2 -8.55 -40.29 -17.81
CA ARG A 2 -7.28 -40.25 -17.05
C ARG A 2 -7.56 -39.72 -15.65
N ARG A 3 -7.42 -40.58 -14.63
CA ARG A 3 -7.41 -40.16 -13.23
C ARG A 3 -6.18 -39.28 -13.02
N VAL A 4 -6.36 -38.02 -12.66
CA VAL A 4 -5.26 -37.15 -12.22
C VAL A 4 -4.81 -37.67 -10.85
N PRO A 5 -3.56 -38.15 -10.71
CA PRO A 5 -3.06 -38.67 -9.44
C PRO A 5 -2.95 -37.53 -8.43
N GLY A 6 -3.28 -37.84 -7.17
CA GLY A 6 -3.40 -36.88 -6.07
C GLY A 6 -2.20 -35.95 -5.97
N SER A 7 -2.41 -34.68 -6.31
CA SER A 7 -1.46 -33.63 -6.02
C SER A 7 -1.47 -33.38 -4.52
N ALA A 8 -0.31 -33.60 -3.89
CA ALA A 8 -0.07 -33.29 -2.50
C ALA A 8 -0.59 -31.88 -2.18
N ARG A 9 -1.48 -31.79 -1.19
CA ARG A 9 -2.16 -30.58 -0.72
C ARG A 9 -1.15 -29.60 -0.12
N ARG A 10 -0.33 -28.97 -0.95
CA ARG A 10 0.59 -27.91 -0.53
C ARG A 10 -0.28 -26.76 -0.04
N ARG A 11 -0.16 -26.45 1.26
CA ARG A 11 -0.74 -25.22 1.82
C ARG A 11 -0.18 -24.05 1.00
N PRO A 12 -1.03 -23.26 0.32
CA PRO A 12 -0.54 -22.06 -0.34
C PRO A 12 0.11 -21.18 0.72
N GLY A 13 1.29 -20.64 0.42
CA GLY A 13 1.95 -19.68 1.32
C GLY A 13 1.01 -18.52 1.66
N GLY A 14 1.17 -17.89 2.81
CA GLY A 14 0.21 -16.88 3.32
C GLY A 14 -0.18 -15.79 2.31
N GLY A 15 0.77 -15.35 1.48
CA GLY A 15 0.50 -14.37 0.40
C GLY A 15 -0.41 -14.91 -0.72
N TRP A 16 -0.25 -16.18 -1.10
CA TRP A 16 -1.12 -16.83 -2.09
C TRP A 16 -2.52 -17.08 -1.52
N ALA A 17 -2.60 -17.44 -0.24
CA ALA A 17 -3.88 -17.61 0.45
C ALA A 17 -4.65 -16.28 0.53
N LEU A 18 -3.95 -15.17 0.81
CA LEU A 18 -4.56 -13.84 0.87
C LEU A 18 -5.05 -13.36 -0.50
N ARG A 19 -4.26 -13.58 -1.56
CA ARG A 19 -4.67 -13.26 -2.93
C ARG A 19 -5.87 -14.11 -3.37
N ALA A 20 -5.85 -15.42 -3.13
CA ALA A 20 -6.96 -16.31 -3.46
C ALA A 20 -8.26 -15.90 -2.74
N ALA A 21 -8.17 -15.52 -1.46
CA ALA A 21 -9.32 -15.04 -0.69
C ALA A 21 -9.91 -13.70 -1.20
N GLY A 22 -9.10 -12.89 -1.90
CA GLY A 22 -9.51 -11.62 -2.52
C GLY A 22 -9.99 -11.74 -3.97
N GLU A 23 -9.52 -12.75 -4.71
CA GLU A 23 -9.96 -13.02 -6.09
C GLU A 23 -11.20 -13.92 -6.11
N THR A 24 -11.12 -15.13 -5.56
CA THR A 24 -12.18 -16.14 -5.62
C THR A 24 -12.35 -16.85 -4.27
N PRO A 25 -13.11 -16.27 -3.32
CA PRO A 25 -13.21 -16.79 -1.96
C PRO A 25 -13.80 -18.20 -1.88
N ALA A 26 -14.79 -18.55 -2.72
CA ALA A 26 -15.36 -19.89 -2.77
C ALA A 26 -14.31 -20.97 -3.11
N VAL A 27 -13.43 -20.69 -4.07
CA VAL A 27 -12.36 -21.61 -4.50
C VAL A 27 -11.28 -21.75 -3.42
N ALA A 28 -10.98 -20.65 -2.71
CA ALA A 28 -10.04 -20.64 -1.60
C ALA A 28 -10.52 -21.54 -0.44
N GLU A 29 -11.83 -21.56 -0.14
CA GLU A 29 -12.37 -22.42 0.92
C GLU A 29 -12.32 -23.90 0.57
N VAL A 30 -12.66 -24.29 -0.67
CA VAL A 30 -12.51 -25.69 -1.16
C VAL A 30 -11.06 -26.18 -1.04
N SER A 31 -10.10 -25.26 -1.21
CA SER A 31 -8.68 -25.54 -1.06
C SER A 31 -8.24 -25.73 0.41
N GLY A 32 -9.13 -25.50 1.38
CA GLY A 32 -8.90 -25.65 2.81
C GLY A 32 -8.47 -24.36 3.53
N ILE A 33 -8.63 -23.19 2.91
CA ILE A 33 -8.32 -21.89 3.52
C ILE A 33 -9.55 -21.38 4.26
N ASN A 34 -9.40 -20.99 5.52
CA ASN A 34 -10.48 -20.30 6.23
C ASN A 34 -10.53 -18.82 5.81
N VAL A 35 -11.32 -18.52 4.78
CA VAL A 35 -11.46 -17.19 4.17
C VAL A 35 -11.94 -16.15 5.17
N THR A 36 -12.95 -16.49 5.98
CA THR A 36 -13.52 -15.60 7.00
C THR A 36 -12.44 -15.14 7.97
N ARG A 37 -11.71 -16.09 8.59
CA ARG A 37 -10.62 -15.76 9.53
C ARG A 37 -9.52 -14.95 8.85
N LEU A 38 -9.15 -15.32 7.62
CA LEU A 38 -8.08 -14.62 6.90
C LEU A 38 -8.44 -13.16 6.58
N ARG A 39 -9.68 -12.89 6.16
CA ARG A 39 -10.17 -11.53 5.90
C ARG A 39 -10.21 -10.70 7.18
N TYR A 40 -10.71 -11.24 8.28
CA TYR A 40 -10.72 -10.54 9.57
C TYR A 40 -9.31 -10.22 10.06
N LEU A 41 -8.38 -11.18 9.98
CA LEU A 41 -6.99 -10.95 10.36
C LEU A 41 -6.33 -9.88 9.49
N ALA A 42 -6.57 -9.89 8.17
CA ALA A 42 -6.04 -8.88 7.26
C ALA A 42 -6.57 -7.47 7.58
N THR A 43 -7.88 -7.33 7.83
CA THR A 43 -8.49 -6.03 8.20
C THR A 43 -8.01 -5.55 9.56
N ALA A 44 -7.95 -6.44 10.56
CA ALA A 44 -7.45 -6.11 11.89
C ALA A 44 -5.99 -5.67 11.83
N PHE A 45 -5.15 -6.37 11.06
CA PHE A 45 -3.77 -6.00 10.84
C PHE A 45 -3.64 -4.62 10.17
N GLY A 46 -4.44 -4.34 9.14
CA GLY A 46 -4.47 -3.02 8.50
C GLY A 46 -4.87 -1.90 9.46
N GLY A 47 -5.89 -2.14 10.29
CA GLY A 47 -6.31 -1.20 11.34
C GLY A 47 -5.23 -0.96 12.40
N LEU A 48 -4.56 -2.03 12.85
CA LEU A 48 -3.43 -1.95 13.79
C LEU A 48 -2.27 -1.13 13.21
N MET A 49 -1.90 -1.34 11.94
CA MET A 49 -0.85 -0.54 11.29
C MET A 49 -1.25 0.92 11.14
N GLY A 50 -2.52 1.21 10.82
CA GLY A 50 -3.04 2.58 10.77
C GLY A 50 -2.99 3.27 12.13
N GLY A 51 -3.39 2.55 13.19
CA GLY A 51 -3.28 3.04 14.57
C GLY A 51 -1.83 3.29 14.99
N PHE A 52 -0.91 2.39 14.63
CA PHE A 52 0.52 2.54 14.91
C PHE A 52 1.11 3.77 14.20
N ALA A 53 0.74 4.02 12.95
CA ALA A 53 1.16 5.22 12.23
C ALA A 53 0.66 6.51 12.92
N GLY A 54 -0.59 6.53 13.39
CA GLY A 54 -1.14 7.66 14.15
C GLY A 54 -0.45 7.87 15.51
N ALA A 55 -0.14 6.79 16.22
CA ALA A 55 0.58 6.84 17.49
C ALA A 55 2.00 7.39 17.32
N LEU A 56 2.74 6.92 16.30
CA LEU A 56 4.07 7.45 15.98
C LEU A 56 4.02 8.94 15.63
N TYR A 57 3.02 9.37 14.87
CA TYR A 57 2.84 10.77 14.53
C TYR A 57 2.62 11.63 15.78
N ALA A 58 1.71 11.19 16.65
CA ALA A 58 1.34 11.93 17.85
C ALA A 58 2.41 11.95 18.95
N LEU A 59 3.22 10.89 19.07
CA LEU A 59 4.23 10.78 20.13
C LEU A 59 5.60 11.34 19.72
N TYR A 60 5.99 11.18 18.45
CA TYR A 60 7.35 11.50 18.01
C TYR A 60 7.40 12.68 17.03
N TYR A 61 6.54 12.69 16.01
CA TYR A 61 6.67 13.64 14.91
C TYR A 61 6.15 15.04 15.27
N ASN A 62 4.99 15.14 15.92
CA ASN A 62 4.45 16.40 16.42
C ASN A 62 3.82 16.20 17.80
N PRO A 63 4.59 16.28 18.89
CA PRO A 63 4.07 16.02 20.23
C PRO A 63 3.17 17.14 20.78
N VAL A 64 3.08 18.27 20.08
CA VAL A 64 2.34 19.45 20.54
C VAL A 64 0.99 19.53 19.84
N TRP A 65 -0.09 19.50 20.62
CA TRP A 65 -1.43 19.61 20.06
C TRP A 65 -1.67 21.00 19.45
N ASN A 66 -2.24 21.05 18.24
CA ASN A 66 -2.65 22.27 17.56
C ASN A 66 -3.97 22.07 16.78
N TYR A 67 -4.63 23.17 16.41
CA TYR A 67 -5.94 23.18 15.76
C TYR A 67 -5.98 22.53 14.35
N ASN A 68 -4.86 22.04 13.81
CA ASN A 68 -4.79 21.36 12.52
C ASN A 68 -3.70 20.25 12.52
N PHE A 69 -3.78 19.36 13.50
CA PHE A 69 -2.72 18.39 13.80
C PHE A 69 -2.24 17.53 12.62
N ILE A 70 -3.13 17.08 11.74
CA ILE A 70 -2.80 16.18 10.60
C ILE A 70 -2.77 16.94 9.25
N MET A 71 -3.25 18.19 9.20
CA MET A 71 -3.28 19.03 7.98
C MET A 71 -3.75 18.33 6.69
N GLY A 72 -4.66 17.35 6.81
CA GLY A 72 -5.20 16.61 5.65
C GLY A 72 -4.24 15.61 4.99
N TRP A 73 -3.12 15.27 5.62
CA TRP A 73 -2.09 14.37 5.03
C TRP A 73 -2.58 12.94 4.77
N GLY A 74 -3.74 12.56 5.32
CA GLY A 74 -4.36 11.25 5.08
C GLY A 74 -4.59 10.93 3.60
N PHE A 75 -4.81 11.93 2.73
CA PHE A 75 -5.04 11.71 1.30
C PHE A 75 -3.86 11.04 0.58
N ILE A 76 -2.64 11.21 1.11
CA ILE A 76 -1.42 10.63 0.54
C ILE A 76 -1.52 9.09 0.53
N SER A 77 -2.14 8.51 1.56
CA SER A 77 -2.31 7.05 1.63
C SER A 77 -3.20 6.53 0.50
N LEU A 78 -4.29 7.23 0.19
CA LEU A 78 -5.17 6.92 -0.95
C LEU A 78 -4.39 7.03 -2.27
N ALA A 79 -3.67 8.14 -2.48
CA ALA A 79 -2.87 8.34 -3.69
C ALA A 79 -1.84 7.21 -3.90
N LEU A 80 -1.14 6.81 -2.84
CA LEU A 80 -0.16 5.72 -2.89
C LEU A 80 -0.81 4.38 -3.25
N VAL A 81 -1.97 4.05 -2.67
CA VAL A 81 -2.70 2.82 -3.02
C VAL A 81 -3.10 2.81 -4.50
N PHE A 82 -3.64 3.93 -5.00
CA PHE A 82 -4.02 4.05 -6.40
C PHE A 82 -2.84 3.93 -7.35
N PHE A 83 -1.74 4.64 -7.08
CA PHE A 83 -0.55 4.61 -7.93
C PHE A 83 0.23 3.30 -7.84
N SER A 84 0.17 2.61 -6.70
CA SER A 84 0.81 1.29 -6.53
C SER A 84 0.13 0.16 -7.31
N MET A 85 -1.03 0.40 -7.93
CA MET A 85 -1.78 -0.62 -8.68
C MET A 85 -2.00 -1.89 -7.85
N TRP A 86 -2.35 -1.75 -6.57
CA TRP A 86 -2.58 -2.86 -5.62
C TRP A 86 -1.36 -3.77 -5.39
N ASN A 87 -0.16 -3.36 -5.84
CA ASN A 87 1.07 -4.10 -5.61
C ASN A 87 1.74 -3.61 -4.30
N PRO A 88 1.88 -4.46 -3.27
CA PRO A 88 2.43 -4.04 -1.98
C PRO A 88 3.91 -3.63 -2.07
N VAL A 89 4.67 -4.18 -3.02
CA VAL A 89 6.09 -3.83 -3.21
C VAL A 89 6.23 -2.41 -3.76
N VAL A 90 5.41 -2.08 -4.76
CA VAL A 90 5.37 -0.73 -5.34
C VAL A 90 4.84 0.28 -4.31
N LEU A 91 3.83 -0.12 -3.53
CA LEU A 91 3.29 0.69 -2.43
C LEU A 91 4.36 1.04 -1.41
N PHE A 92 5.14 0.07 -0.96
CA PHE A 92 6.21 0.28 0.01
C PHE A 92 7.31 1.19 -0.55
N GLY A 93 7.78 0.93 -1.78
CA GLY A 93 8.77 1.79 -2.43
C GLY A 93 8.27 3.23 -2.61
N GLY A 94 7.02 3.40 -3.01
CA GLY A 94 6.38 4.71 -3.12
C GLY A 94 6.25 5.43 -1.78
N ALA A 95 5.89 4.71 -0.71
CA ALA A 95 5.78 5.28 0.63
C ALA A 95 7.13 5.76 1.18
N VAL A 96 8.20 4.96 1.02
CA VAL A 96 9.56 5.34 1.44
C VAL A 96 10.05 6.56 0.66
N LEU A 97 9.90 6.55 -0.66
CA LEU A 97 10.31 7.67 -1.51
C LEU A 97 9.53 8.95 -1.19
N PHE A 98 8.22 8.84 -0.97
CA PHE A 98 7.41 9.98 -0.57
C PHE A 98 7.83 10.55 0.79
N GLY A 99 8.10 9.70 1.78
CA GLY A 99 8.61 10.13 3.09
C GLY A 99 9.97 10.83 3.02
N LEU A 100 10.88 10.31 2.18
CA LEU A 100 12.19 10.93 1.94
C LEU A 100 12.06 12.32 1.30
N LEU A 101 11.25 12.43 0.24
CA LEU A 101 10.98 13.70 -0.44
C LEU A 101 10.29 14.71 0.48
N TRP A 102 9.40 14.24 1.35
CA TRP A 102 8.75 15.07 2.33
C TRP A 102 9.75 15.68 3.31
N GLN A 103 10.65 14.86 3.87
CA GLN A 103 11.69 15.38 4.77
C GLN A 103 12.66 16.33 4.08
N LEU A 104 12.98 16.05 2.82
CA LEU A 104 13.79 16.92 1.96
C LEU A 104 13.17 18.29 1.73
N SER A 105 11.85 18.35 1.50
CA SER A 105 11.10 19.60 1.35
C SER A 105 11.13 20.45 2.64
N LEU A 106 11.15 19.81 3.80
CA LEU A 106 11.21 20.49 5.10
C LEU A 106 12.62 21.00 5.44
N ASN A 107 13.64 20.23 5.07
CA ASN A 107 15.03 20.49 5.43
C ASN A 107 15.93 20.52 4.18
N PRO A 108 15.76 21.50 3.28
CA PRO A 108 16.51 21.56 2.03
C PRO A 108 18.03 21.74 2.22
N GLU A 109 18.41 22.26 3.39
CA GLU A 109 19.80 22.46 3.81
C GLU A 109 20.56 21.14 4.00
N LEU A 110 19.88 20.00 4.13
CA LEU A 110 20.51 18.69 4.25
C LEU A 110 21.25 18.23 2.98
N LEU A 111 20.86 18.74 1.80
CA LEU A 111 21.38 18.25 0.51
C LEU A 111 22.06 19.34 -0.33
N ALA A 112 21.65 20.61 -0.21
CA ALA A 112 22.29 21.69 -0.94
C ALA A 112 22.11 23.04 -0.22
N VAL A 113 23.05 23.35 0.69
CA VAL A 113 23.11 24.64 1.36
C VAL A 113 23.30 25.75 0.32
N GLY A 114 22.31 26.64 0.19
CA GLY A 114 22.43 27.88 -0.59
C GLY A 114 22.20 27.81 -2.10
N VAL A 115 21.80 26.68 -2.69
CA VAL A 115 21.69 26.53 -4.15
C VAL A 115 20.32 26.94 -4.72
N LEU A 116 19.24 26.84 -3.93
CA LEU A 116 17.86 27.11 -4.39
C LEU A 116 17.03 27.82 -3.31
N SER A 117 16.19 28.77 -3.71
CA SER A 117 15.25 29.47 -2.82
C SER A 117 14.29 28.48 -2.13
N ARG A 118 13.98 28.72 -0.85
CA ARG A 118 13.09 27.87 -0.01
C ARG A 118 11.73 27.57 -0.68
N TYR A 119 11.26 28.43 -1.57
CA TYR A 119 10.02 28.22 -2.34
C TYR A 119 10.12 27.12 -3.40
N LEU A 120 11.27 26.97 -4.07
CA LEU A 120 11.52 25.90 -5.04
C LEU A 120 11.63 24.54 -4.36
N TRP A 121 12.13 24.48 -3.12
CA TRP A 121 12.16 23.25 -2.36
C TRP A 121 10.77 22.76 -1.98
N ARG A 122 9.82 23.66 -1.70
CA ARG A 122 8.43 23.28 -1.39
C ARG A 122 7.66 22.69 -2.59
N THR A 123 8.16 22.84 -3.82
CA THR A 123 7.54 22.22 -5.01
C THR A 123 8.07 20.81 -5.32
N THR A 124 9.16 20.37 -4.66
CA THR A 124 9.76 19.03 -4.89
C THR A 124 8.77 17.87 -4.76
N PRO A 125 7.82 17.83 -3.80
CA PRO A 125 6.87 16.73 -3.72
C PRO A 125 5.98 16.63 -4.96
N PHE A 126 5.62 17.76 -5.57
CA PHE A 126 4.76 17.81 -6.76
C PHE A 126 5.51 17.37 -8.02
N ILE A 127 6.77 17.80 -8.17
CA ILE A 127 7.61 17.37 -9.30
C ILE A 127 7.84 15.85 -9.22
N ALA A 128 8.10 15.34 -8.01
CA ALA A 128 8.29 13.93 -7.80
C ALA A 128 7.01 13.12 -8.07
N THR A 129 5.84 13.55 -7.61
CA THR A 129 4.58 12.84 -7.94
C THR A 129 4.33 12.83 -9.45
N MET A 130 4.64 13.91 -10.15
CA MET A 130 4.55 13.97 -11.61
C MET A 130 5.49 12.95 -12.29
N LEU A 131 6.75 12.87 -11.85
CA LEU A 131 7.71 11.87 -12.37
C LEU A 131 7.28 10.44 -12.08
N ILE A 132 6.85 10.15 -10.84
CA ILE A 132 6.34 8.85 -10.42
C ILE A 132 5.18 8.43 -11.32
N LEU A 133 4.24 9.34 -11.58
CA LEU A 133 3.10 9.10 -12.45
C LEU A 133 3.51 8.77 -13.88
N VAL A 134 4.48 9.49 -14.45
CA VAL A 134 5.01 9.20 -15.79
C VAL A 134 5.62 7.80 -15.85
N VAL A 135 6.44 7.43 -14.87
CA VAL A 135 7.07 6.10 -14.78
C VAL A 135 6.00 5.01 -14.65
N ILE A 136 5.04 5.18 -13.74
CA ILE A 136 3.98 4.21 -13.49
C ILE A 136 3.03 4.08 -14.69
N SER A 137 2.78 5.16 -15.44
CA SER A 137 1.94 5.16 -16.64
C SER A 137 2.60 4.42 -17.82
N THR A 138 3.93 4.25 -17.79
CA THR A 138 4.66 3.57 -18.87
C THR A 138 4.15 2.12 -19.02
N GLY A 139 3.88 1.71 -20.27
CA GLY A 139 3.27 0.40 -20.56
C GLY A 139 4.09 -0.80 -20.06
N TRP A 140 5.42 -0.66 -20.02
CA TRP A 140 6.32 -1.65 -19.42
C TRP A 140 6.08 -1.83 -17.92
N PHE A 141 5.95 -0.73 -17.17
CA PHE A 141 5.77 -0.78 -15.72
C PHE A 141 4.44 -1.43 -15.37
N ARG A 142 3.36 -1.05 -16.08
CA ARG A 142 2.03 -1.64 -15.90
C ARG A 142 2.01 -3.14 -16.14
N ARG A 143 2.68 -3.63 -17.18
CA ARG A 143 2.75 -5.08 -17.48
C ARG A 143 3.60 -5.85 -16.48
N ARG A 144 4.69 -5.25 -15.98
CA ARG A 144 5.65 -5.90 -15.09
C ARG A 144 5.19 -5.93 -13.63
N TRP A 145 4.54 -4.85 -13.18
CA TRP A 145 4.27 -4.59 -11.76
C TRP A 145 2.80 -4.36 -11.42
N GLY A 146 1.91 -4.17 -12.41
CA GLY A 146 0.49 -3.98 -12.16
C GLY A 146 -0.15 -5.25 -11.58
N ALA A 147 -0.70 -5.16 -10.37
CA ALA A 147 -1.53 -6.22 -9.82
C ALA A 147 -2.98 -6.00 -10.25
N ALA A 148 -3.68 -7.09 -10.58
CA ALA A 148 -5.12 -7.03 -10.81
C ALA A 148 -5.82 -6.64 -9.50
N ARG A 149 -6.85 -5.80 -9.63
CA ARG A 149 -7.70 -5.43 -8.49
C ARG A 149 -8.40 -6.71 -8.01
N PRO A 150 -8.43 -6.99 -6.69
CA PRO A 150 -9.15 -8.16 -6.18
C PRO A 150 -10.63 -8.08 -6.57
N GLN A 151 -11.13 -9.12 -7.21
CA GLN A 151 -12.49 -9.15 -7.78
C GLN A 151 -13.58 -9.18 -6.70
N ALA A 152 -13.30 -9.86 -5.57
CA ALA A 152 -14.23 -9.97 -4.45
C ALA A 152 -13.99 -8.89 -3.38
N LEU A 153 -13.38 -7.76 -3.74
CA LEU A 153 -13.17 -6.64 -2.83
C LEU A 153 -14.50 -6.00 -2.46
N GLY A 154 -14.77 -5.83 -1.16
CA GLY A 154 -16.00 -5.22 -0.66
C GLY A 154 -17.24 -6.12 -0.72
N GLN A 155 -17.14 -7.32 -1.30
CA GLN A 155 -18.23 -8.28 -1.30
C GLN A 155 -18.22 -9.11 0.00
N PRO A 156 -19.33 -9.10 0.78
CA PRO A 156 -19.47 -9.96 1.95
C PRO A 156 -19.31 -11.43 1.55
N TYR A 157 -18.52 -12.18 2.33
CA TYR A 157 -18.40 -13.62 2.13
C TYR A 157 -19.40 -14.34 3.03
N ILE A 158 -20.35 -15.03 2.43
CA ILE A 158 -21.32 -15.88 3.13
C ILE A 158 -20.84 -17.31 2.94
N LYS A 159 -20.74 -18.07 4.04
CA LYS A 159 -20.44 -19.50 3.97
C LYS A 159 -21.72 -20.24 3.59
N GLU A 160 -21.65 -20.97 2.49
CA GLU A 160 -22.65 -21.97 2.08
C GLU A 160 -22.34 -23.32 2.73
#